data_AF-A0A0F8XD09-F1
#
_entry.id   AF-A0A0F8XD09-F1
#
_cell.length_a   1.000
_cell.length_b   1.000
_cell.length_c   1.000
_cell.angle_alpha   90.00
_cell.angle_beta   90.00
_cell.angle_gamma   90.00
#
_symmetry.space_group_name_H-M   'P 1'
#
loop_
_entity.id
_entity.type
_entity.pdbx_description
1 polymer ?
#
loop_
_entity_poly.entity_id
_entity_poly.type
_entity_poly.pdbx_seq_one_letter_code
_entity_poly.pdbx_strand_id
1 'polypeptide(L)'
;MIHVHAPPCVKHKLERMPCPTCEKPKWFVCFLYEWYGWSVTCLACGEHWNDGERQERPFMRGWREKSKQSARDHYRRLVKR
;
A
#
# COMPACT_ATOMS: atom_id res chain seq x y z
N MET A 1 20.53 19.88 1.42
CA MET A 1 19.92 18.69 2.07
C MET A 1 18.44 18.70 1.73
N ILE A 2 17.96 17.75 0.93
CA ILE A 2 16.52 17.70 0.59
C ILE A 2 15.81 17.07 1.79
N HIS A 3 15.13 17.88 2.59
CA HIS A 3 14.21 17.37 3.60
C HIS A 3 12.90 17.01 2.91
N VAL A 4 12.78 15.76 2.47
CA VAL A 4 11.48 15.22 2.03
C VAL A 4 10.66 14.98 3.29
N HIS A 5 9.60 15.77 3.48
CA HIS A 5 8.64 15.52 4.54
C HIS A 5 7.92 14.19 4.26
N ALA A 6 8.16 13.19 5.09
CA ALA A 6 7.45 11.91 5.06
C ALA A 6 6.52 11.87 6.29
N PRO A 7 5.21 12.16 6.14
CA PRO A 7 4.31 12.19 7.27
C PRO A 7 4.22 10.80 7.92
N PRO A 8 4.06 10.73 9.25
CA PRO A 8 3.87 9.47 9.93
C PRO A 8 2.55 8.82 9.49
N CYS A 9 2.52 7.49 9.52
CA CYS A 9 1.28 6.74 9.34
C CYS A 9 0.39 6.96 10.58
N VAL A 10 -0.80 7.54 10.38
CA VAL A 10 -1.78 7.85 11.43
C VAL A 10 -2.57 6.60 11.82
N LYS A 11 -2.96 5.77 10.84
CA LYS A 11 -3.68 4.51 11.07
C LYS A 11 -3.19 3.43 10.10
N HIS A 12 -3.13 2.19 10.56
CA HIS A 12 -2.82 1.05 9.69
C HIS A 12 -3.78 -0.10 9.99
N LYS A 13 -4.21 -0.82 8.94
CA LYS A 13 -5.09 -1.98 9.07
C LYS A 13 -4.89 -3.00 7.96
N LEU A 14 -5.31 -4.22 8.23
CA LEU A 14 -5.59 -5.22 7.19
C LEU A 14 -7.08 -5.22 6.93
N GLU A 15 -7.47 -5.15 5.67
CA GLU A 15 -8.89 -5.07 5.30
C GLU A 15 -9.18 -5.92 4.08
N ARG A 16 -10.36 -6.55 4.08
CA ARG A 16 -10.83 -7.33 2.93
C ARG A 16 -11.75 -6.46 2.07
N MET A 17 -11.30 -6.12 0.86
CA MET A 17 -12.01 -5.22 -0.06
C MET A 17 -12.04 -5.79 -1.48
N PRO A 18 -12.99 -5.38 -2.34
CA PRO A 18 -12.97 -5.73 -3.76
C PRO A 18 -11.74 -5.10 -4.43
N CYS A 19 -10.97 -5.92 -5.13
CA CYS A 19 -9.80 -5.43 -5.86
C CYS A 19 -10.18 -5.13 -7.32
N PRO A 20 -10.04 -3.89 -7.82
CA PRO A 20 -10.38 -3.54 -9.21
C PRO A 20 -9.61 -4.36 -10.27
N THR A 21 -8.41 -4.84 -9.93
CA THR A 21 -7.58 -5.65 -10.84
C THR A 21 -7.74 -7.17 -10.67
N CYS A 22 -8.11 -7.66 -9.48
CA CYS A 22 -8.34 -9.10 -9.27
C CYS A 22 -9.81 -9.50 -9.45
N GLU A 23 -10.73 -8.53 -9.50
CA GLU A 23 -12.18 -8.70 -9.63
C GLU A 23 -12.81 -9.57 -8.53
N LYS A 24 -12.11 -9.75 -7.42
CA LYS A 24 -12.53 -10.57 -6.28
C LYS A 24 -12.12 -9.89 -4.98
N PRO A 25 -12.83 -10.16 -3.85
CA PRO A 25 -12.41 -9.67 -2.55
C PRO A 25 -11.04 -10.24 -2.16
N LYS A 26 -10.08 -9.36 -1.86
CA LYS A 26 -8.72 -9.71 -1.44
C LYS A 26 -8.36 -8.99 -0.15
N TRP A 27 -7.29 -9.45 0.50
CA TRP A 27 -6.70 -8.75 1.62
C TRP A 27 -5.82 -7.61 1.13
N PHE A 28 -6.00 -6.45 1.75
CA PHE A 28 -5.23 -5.25 1.53
C PHE A 28 -4.48 -4.88 2.80
N VAL A 29 -3.31 -4.29 2.61
CA VAL A 29 -2.65 -3.49 3.64
C VAL A 29 -3.01 -2.04 3.40
N CYS A 30 -3.56 -1.38 4.41
CA CYS A 30 -4.04 -0.01 4.33
C CYS A 30 -3.29 0.87 5.33
N PHE A 31 -2.83 2.03 4.88
CA PHE A 31 -2.16 3.06 5.68
C PHE A 31 -2.85 4.40 5.47
N LEU A 32 -3.14 5.12 6.54
CA LEU A 32 -3.69 6.47 6.50
C LEU A 32 -2.59 7.47 6.83
N TYR A 33 -2.40 8.45 5.95
CA TYR A 33 -1.51 9.58 6.16
C TYR A 33 -2.32 10.87 6.19
N GLU A 34 -1.98 11.79 7.10
CA GLU A 34 -2.76 13.00 7.41
C GLU A 34 -3.10 13.85 6.17
N TRP A 35 -2.18 13.96 5.20
CA TRP A 35 -2.34 14.79 4.01
C TRP A 35 -2.49 14.01 2.70
N TYR A 36 -2.20 12.71 2.71
CA TYR A 36 -2.21 11.86 1.50
C TYR A 36 -3.36 10.84 1.49
N GLY A 37 -4.16 10.79 2.56
CA GLY A 37 -5.29 9.88 2.66
C GLY A 37 -4.88 8.41 2.78
N TRP A 38 -5.74 7.53 2.29
CA TRP A 38 -5.53 6.09 2.35
C TRP A 38 -4.63 5.59 1.22
N SER A 39 -3.51 5.01 1.62
CA SER A 39 -2.62 4.25 0.77
C SER A 39 -2.88 2.76 0.96
N VAL A 40 -3.28 2.07 -0.10
CA VAL A 40 -3.73 0.68 -0.02
C VAL A 40 -3.00 -0.20 -1.04
N THR A 41 -2.59 -1.39 -0.60
CA THR A 41 -1.89 -2.36 -1.46
C THR A 41 -2.57 -3.72 -1.40
N CYS A 42 -2.95 -4.27 -2.56
CA CYS A 42 -3.53 -5.60 -2.65
C CYS A 42 -2.45 -6.67 -2.44
N LEU A 43 -2.62 -7.54 -1.44
CA LEU A 43 -1.64 -8.57 -1.11
C LEU A 43 -1.59 -9.73 -2.13
N ALA A 44 -2.54 -9.80 -3.05
CA ALA A 44 -2.60 -10.82 -4.11
C ALA A 44 -1.86 -10.36 -5.38
N CYS A 45 -2.30 -9.26 -6.01
CA CYS A 45 -1.72 -8.77 -7.26
C CYS A 45 -0.58 -7.76 -7.09
N GLY A 46 -0.45 -7.12 -5.92
CA GLY A 46 0.57 -6.09 -5.68
C GLY A 46 0.27 -4.72 -6.29
N GLU A 47 -0.93 -4.52 -6.83
CA GLU A 47 -1.39 -3.20 -7.24
C GLU A 47 -1.55 -2.28 -6.02
N HIS A 48 -1.34 -0.99 -6.26
CA HIS A 48 -1.27 0.04 -5.24
C HIS A 48 -2.18 1.21 -5.61
N TRP A 49 -2.89 1.75 -4.62
CA TRP A 49 -3.78 2.90 -4.79
C TRP A 49 -3.54 3.91 -3.67
N ASN A 50 -3.66 5.19 -4.00
CA ASN A 50 -3.70 6.29 -3.04
C ASN A 50 -5.02 7.03 -3.25
N ASP A 51 -5.81 7.13 -2.19
CA ASP A 51 -7.12 7.78 -2.17
C ASP A 51 -8.06 7.35 -3.31
N GLY A 52 -8.05 6.04 -3.60
CA GLY A 52 -8.87 5.44 -4.68
C GLY A 52 -8.20 5.43 -6.05
N GLU A 53 -7.16 6.25 -6.27
CA GLU A 53 -6.47 6.36 -7.55
C GLU A 53 -5.32 5.35 -7.67
N ARG A 54 -5.35 4.56 -8.75
CA ARG A 54 -4.33 3.55 -9.01
C ARG A 54 -3.01 4.24 -9.34
N GLN A 55 -1.96 3.85 -8.62
CA GLN A 55 -0.63 4.39 -8.85
C GLN A 55 -0.01 3.80 -10.12
N GLU A 56 0.99 4.50 -10.66
CA GLU A 56 1.71 4.06 -11.85
C GLU A 56 2.36 2.69 -11.63
N ARG A 57 2.31 1.85 -12.66
CA ARG A 57 2.98 0.54 -12.66
C ARG A 57 4.45 0.74 -13.00
N PRO A 58 5.39 0.40 -12.10
CA PRO A 58 6.79 0.54 -12.39
C PRO A 58 7.20 -0.34 -13.58
N PHE A 59 7.98 0.20 -14.52
CA PHE A 59 8.57 -0.56 -15.61
C PHE A 59 9.78 -1.36 -15.12
N MET A 60 9.55 -2.30 -14.19
CA MET A 60 10.58 -3.16 -13.63
C MET A 60 10.10 -4.62 -13.52
N ARG A 61 11.02 -5.57 -13.72
CA ARG A 61 10.73 -6.98 -13.49
C ARG A 61 10.41 -7.24 -12.02
N GLY A 62 9.38 -8.05 -11.76
CA GLY A 62 8.97 -8.46 -10.41
C GLY A 62 8.41 -7.32 -9.56
N TRP A 63 7.91 -6.25 -10.18
CA TRP A 63 7.37 -5.09 -9.46
C TRP A 63 6.21 -5.47 -8.52
N ARG A 64 5.39 -6.45 -8.91
CA ARG A 64 4.27 -6.95 -8.09
C ARG A 64 4.77 -7.58 -6.80
N GLU A 65 5.74 -8.47 -6.87
CA GLU A 65 6.36 -9.14 -5.73
C GLU A 65 7.00 -8.12 -4.80
N LYS A 66 7.74 -7.15 -5.37
CA LYS A 66 8.37 -6.06 -4.63
C LYS A 66 7.34 -5.18 -3.93
N SER A 67 6.24 -4.83 -4.60
CA SER A 67 5.14 -4.05 -4.02
C SER A 67 4.51 -4.78 -2.84
N LYS A 68 4.14 -6.06 -3.03
CA LYS A 68 3.57 -6.91 -1.96
C LYS A 68 4.52 -7.03 -0.78
N GLN A 69 5.81 -7.21 -1.03
CA GLN A 69 6.81 -7.35 0.03
C GLN A 69 7.01 -6.03 0.79
N SER A 70 7.14 -4.91 0.06
CA SER A 70 7.26 -3.57 0.65
C SER A 70 6.09 -3.25 1.58
N ALA A 71 4.85 -3.52 1.14
CA ALA A 71 3.66 -3.30 1.97
C ALA A 71 3.67 -4.17 3.24
N ARG A 72 4.06 -5.45 3.14
CA ARG A 72 4.18 -6.33 4.31
C ARG A 72 5.27 -5.87 5.27
N ASP A 73 6.42 -5.46 4.77
CA ASP A 73 7.54 -5.03 5.60
C ASP A 73 7.26 -3.70 6.29
N HIS A 74 6.53 -2.80 5.63
CA HIS A 74 6.03 -1.58 6.26
C HIS A 74 5.02 -1.93 7.37
N TYR A 75 4.03 -2.77 7.08
CA TYR A 75 3.04 -3.19 8.07
C TYR A 75 3.70 -3.85 9.30
N ARG A 76 4.65 -4.77 9.09
CA ARG A 76 5.41 -5.42 10.16
C ARG A 76 6.21 -4.42 11.01
N ARG A 77 6.77 -3.37 10.40
CA ARG A 77 7.48 -2.31 11.12
C ARG A 77 6.55 -1.50 12.03
N LEU A 78 5.32 -1.24 11.58
CA LEU A 78 4.34 -0.48 12.36
C LEU A 78 3.73 -1.31 13.49
N VAL A 79 3.49 -2.61 13.28
CA VAL A 79 2.93 -3.51 14.32
C VAL A 79 3.94 -3.83 15.43
N LYS A 80 5.25 -3.80 15.13
CA LYS A 80 6.31 -4.05 16.12
C LYS A 80 6.62 -2.85 17.02
N ARG A 81 6.04 -1.69 16.71
CA ARG A 81 6.27 -0.43 17.43
C ARG A 81 5.18 -0.23 18.48
#